data_AF-A0A1W1XY43-F1
#
_entry.id   AF-A0A1W1XY43-F1
#
_cell.length_a   1.000
_cell.length_b   1.000
_cell.length_c   1.000
_cell.angle_alpha   90.00
_cell.angle_beta   90.00
_cell.angle_gamma   90.00
#
_symmetry.space_group_name_H-M   'P 1'
#
loop_
_entity.id
_entity.type
_entity.pdbx_description
1 polymer ?
#
loop_
_entity_poly.entity_id
_entity_poly.type
_entity_poly.pdbx_seq_one_letter_code
_entity_poly.pdbx_strand_id
1 'polypeptide(L)'
;MVGSLKEFLAEYGNMLLTNVSRSQPLYSPDAEGAFEAAMRERLTKLLRTPFPKQAEAVLALTKGFKVRKHRGLFLTAEMGTGKTMMAISTSFLLCPPKSRTLIMCPGHLVQKWIREIKETIPDAHVVNLNRSGLGMLLELKSTKPTQREYYVLGKEQAKLHYARTSGAASFQHRDHITWTCPRCGSTLDSEPNVRSRRVRCERCKEPLWQADGNRFRRYSKAEYVKRHFPRGKAFNLFIADEVHQYKAGDTAQGQAFAIFCNAAKHTLCLTGTLMGGYSSGLFYLLWRTSPRTMSQIVDYHSIKAFSERYGVTEQVIKTSDKDGRASIGRSSRVTVRERPGISPQILTDLLLERSVFMRLEDVADNLPPFSEYVETVELPSDLAGEYGKFKDALEGEVKRALARGDRSLLGAMLQALLAYPDGARRGEKVLHPTTDDLIAEAPEIPCDVLPKEQRLIEIVQREKEAGRKVLVCLEHTGTRDLIPDLVERLEAAGLKTAALRAT
;
A
#
# COMPACT_ATOMS: atom_id res chain seq x y z
N MET A 1 -21.03 -3.88 -4.88
CA MET A 1 -20.51 -2.55 -5.25
C MET A 1 -19.76 -2.02 -4.04
N VAL A 2 -18.49 -1.64 -4.23
CA VAL A 2 -17.69 -0.98 -3.19
C VAL A 2 -18.09 0.48 -3.23
N GLY A 3 -18.97 0.89 -2.32
CA GLY A 3 -19.42 2.27 -2.29
C GLY A 3 -18.28 3.20 -1.94
N SER A 4 -18.09 4.23 -2.76
CA SER A 4 -17.20 5.35 -2.47
C SER A 4 -17.58 5.98 -1.12
N LEU A 5 -16.65 6.73 -0.48
CA LEU A 5 -16.98 7.52 0.71
C LEU A 5 -18.19 8.45 0.45
N LYS A 6 -18.44 8.83 -0.81
CA LYS A 6 -19.60 9.61 -1.25
C LYS A 6 -20.91 8.86 -1.06
N GLU A 7 -21.01 7.60 -1.50
CA GLU A 7 -22.20 6.77 -1.28
C GLU A 7 -22.44 6.54 0.22
N PHE A 8 -21.38 6.27 0.97
CA PHE A 8 -21.46 6.07 2.41
C PHE A 8 -21.90 7.34 3.16
N LEU A 9 -21.33 8.51 2.83
CA LEU A 9 -21.73 9.78 3.44
C LEU A 9 -23.13 10.22 3.00
N ALA A 10 -23.58 9.87 1.80
CA ALA A 10 -24.94 10.13 1.33
C ALA A 10 -25.96 9.24 2.04
N GLU A 11 -25.66 7.95 2.24
CA GLU A 11 -26.54 6.99 2.90
C GLU A 11 -26.62 7.19 4.42
N TYR A 12 -25.47 7.47 5.07
CA TYR A 12 -25.38 7.59 6.53
C TYR A 12 -25.25 9.04 7.04
N GLY A 13 -25.39 10.03 6.15
CA GLY A 13 -25.17 11.46 6.44
C GLY A 13 -25.99 11.99 7.60
N ASN A 14 -27.27 11.62 7.71
CA ASN A 14 -28.13 12.09 8.81
C ASN A 14 -27.71 11.50 10.18
N MET A 15 -27.31 10.22 10.20
CA MET A 15 -26.81 9.57 11.43
C MET A 15 -25.45 10.15 11.84
N LEU A 16 -24.59 10.45 10.86
CA LEU A 16 -23.32 11.13 11.08
C LEU A 16 -23.54 12.55 11.59
N LEU A 17 -24.42 13.34 10.99
CA LEU A 17 -24.77 14.68 11.46
C LEU A 17 -25.24 14.65 12.91
N THR A 18 -26.11 13.70 13.29
CA THR A 18 -26.61 13.58 14.67
C THR A 18 -25.48 13.31 15.68
N ASN A 19 -24.48 12.51 15.30
CA ASN A 19 -23.32 12.21 16.15
C ASN A 19 -22.25 13.31 16.09
N VAL A 20 -22.06 13.95 14.94
CA VAL A 20 -21.14 15.08 14.73
C VAL A 20 -21.63 16.31 15.49
N SER A 21 -22.94 16.53 15.58
CA SER A 21 -23.54 17.58 16.42
C SER A 21 -23.18 17.46 17.90
N ARG A 22 -22.80 16.26 18.37
CA ARG A 22 -22.33 16.02 19.74
C ARG A 22 -20.82 16.23 19.91
N SER A 23 -20.07 16.34 18.81
CA SER A 23 -18.61 16.55 18.81
C SER A 23 -18.25 17.94 18.30
N GLN A 24 -17.66 18.78 19.14
CA GLN A 24 -17.16 20.07 18.67
C GLN A 24 -15.89 19.87 17.81
N PRO A 25 -15.85 20.39 16.57
CA PRO A 25 -14.67 20.26 15.72
C PRO A 25 -13.47 20.97 16.36
N LEU A 26 -12.28 20.37 16.24
CA LEU A 26 -11.06 20.92 16.82
C LEU A 26 -10.67 22.28 16.21
N TYR A 27 -10.96 22.44 14.93
CA TYR A 27 -10.68 23.62 14.15
C TYR A 27 -11.95 23.99 13.38
N SER A 28 -12.31 25.26 13.46
CA SER A 28 -13.37 25.86 12.67
C SER A 28 -12.80 27.10 11.99
N PRO A 29 -12.92 27.24 10.66
CA PRO A 29 -12.48 28.45 9.94
C PRO A 29 -13.16 29.72 10.47
N ASP A 30 -14.39 29.61 10.97
CA ASP A 30 -15.19 30.76 11.44
C ASP A 30 -14.86 31.16 12.89
N ALA A 31 -14.04 30.37 13.60
CA ALA A 31 -13.69 30.59 15.00
C ALA A 31 -12.16 30.55 15.22
N GLU A 32 -11.40 31.19 14.33
CA GLU A 32 -9.96 31.32 14.48
C GLU A 32 -9.58 32.26 15.64
N GLY A 33 -8.60 31.84 16.45
CA GLY A 33 -8.07 32.62 17.55
C GLY A 33 -6.62 33.07 17.31
N ALA A 34 -5.97 33.52 18.38
CA ALA A 34 -4.59 33.99 18.34
C ALA A 34 -3.59 32.91 17.87
N PHE A 35 -3.87 31.63 18.15
CA PHE A 35 -3.01 30.53 17.70
C PHE A 35 -3.01 30.40 16.18
N GLU A 36 -4.20 30.41 15.56
CA GLU A 36 -4.39 30.29 14.12
C GLU A 36 -3.76 31.48 13.40
N ALA A 37 -4.00 32.71 13.88
CA ALA A 37 -3.39 33.92 13.35
C ALA A 37 -1.84 33.85 13.36
N ALA A 38 -1.24 33.45 14.49
CA ALA A 38 0.21 33.31 14.60
C ALA A 38 0.76 32.20 13.68
N MET A 39 0.02 31.13 13.46
CA MET A 39 0.44 30.07 12.52
C MET A 39 0.29 30.52 11.05
N ARG A 40 -0.75 31.31 10.71
CA ARG A 40 -0.90 31.92 9.37
C ARG A 40 0.23 32.88 9.06
N GLU A 41 0.61 33.74 10.00
CA GLU A 41 1.77 34.63 9.86
C GLU A 41 3.06 33.82 9.62
N ARG A 42 3.20 32.66 10.27
CA ARG A 42 4.35 31.79 9.98
C ARG A 42 4.31 31.17 8.59
N LEU A 43 3.13 30.84 8.05
CA LEU A 43 3.01 30.26 6.70
C LEU A 43 3.48 31.24 5.61
N THR A 44 3.40 32.55 5.83
CA THR A 44 3.90 33.55 4.84
C THR A 44 5.42 33.48 4.66
N LYS A 45 6.14 32.82 5.57
CA LYS A 45 7.59 32.58 5.49
C LYS A 45 7.96 31.41 4.60
N LEU A 46 6.98 30.67 4.06
CA LEU A 46 7.22 29.65 3.04
C LEU A 46 7.55 30.32 1.70
N LEU A 47 8.38 29.66 0.90
CA LEU A 47 8.71 30.13 -0.45
C LEU A 47 7.53 29.98 -1.42
N ARG A 48 6.63 29.03 -1.13
CA ARG A 48 5.38 28.79 -1.86
C ARG A 48 4.21 28.85 -0.90
N THR A 49 3.20 29.62 -1.27
CA THR A 49 2.00 29.81 -0.46
C THR A 49 0.99 28.70 -0.75
N PRO A 50 0.50 27.97 0.28
CA PRO A 50 -0.61 27.04 0.11
C PRO A 50 -1.89 27.79 -0.23
N PHE A 51 -2.81 27.17 -0.99
CA PHE A 51 -4.14 27.72 -1.22
C PHE A 51 -4.91 27.90 0.11
N PRO A 52 -5.91 28.79 0.18
CA PRO A 52 -6.62 29.09 1.43
C PRO A 52 -7.12 27.83 2.16
N LYS A 53 -7.75 26.90 1.45
CA LYS A 53 -8.28 25.65 1.99
C LYS A 53 -7.19 24.65 2.39
N GLN A 54 -6.06 24.65 1.68
CA GLN A 54 -4.86 23.92 2.11
C GLN A 54 -4.28 24.51 3.40
N ALA A 55 -4.28 25.84 3.57
CA ALA A 55 -3.82 26.49 4.78
C ALA A 55 -4.70 26.13 5.99
N GLU A 56 -6.03 26.14 5.82
CA GLU A 56 -6.99 25.68 6.84
C GLU A 56 -6.68 24.24 7.31
N ALA A 57 -6.47 23.31 6.38
CA ALA A 57 -6.07 21.93 6.70
C ALA A 57 -4.72 21.86 7.45
N VAL A 58 -3.74 22.66 7.02
CA VAL A 58 -2.42 22.73 7.68
C VAL A 58 -2.54 23.26 9.12
N LEU A 59 -3.40 24.24 9.36
CA LEU A 59 -3.69 24.77 10.69
C LEU A 59 -4.37 23.72 11.57
N ALA A 60 -5.39 23.02 11.05
CA ALA A 60 -6.08 21.94 11.75
C ALA A 60 -5.11 20.82 12.17
N LEU A 61 -4.26 20.35 11.26
CA LEU A 61 -3.21 19.36 11.56
C LEU A 61 -2.24 19.88 12.62
N THR A 62 -1.79 21.12 12.49
CA THR A 62 -0.86 21.74 13.44
C THR A 62 -1.47 21.86 14.85
N LYS A 63 -2.76 22.21 14.92
CA LYS A 63 -3.53 22.27 16.18
C LYS A 63 -3.69 20.88 16.80
N GLY A 64 -4.00 19.86 16.00
CA GLY A 64 -4.05 18.47 16.44
C GLY A 64 -2.74 17.99 17.09
N PHE A 65 -1.61 18.31 16.49
CA PHE A 65 -0.30 17.96 17.05
C PHE A 65 0.11 18.81 18.26
N LYS A 66 -0.06 20.14 18.20
CA LYS A 66 0.45 21.05 19.25
C LYS A 66 -0.49 21.22 20.44
N VAL A 67 -1.80 21.27 20.22
CA VAL A 67 -2.80 21.54 21.25
C VAL A 67 -3.32 20.23 21.83
N ARG A 68 -3.85 19.33 20.99
CA ARG A 68 -4.38 18.04 21.45
C ARG A 68 -3.31 16.97 21.72
N LYS A 69 -2.06 17.27 21.39
CA LYS A 69 -0.90 16.37 21.60
C LYS A 69 -1.10 15.01 20.93
N HIS A 70 -1.86 14.94 19.84
CA HIS A 70 -1.97 13.70 19.08
C HIS A 70 -0.58 13.27 18.59
N ARG A 71 -0.32 11.97 18.69
CA ARG A 71 0.93 11.41 18.18
C ARG A 71 0.87 11.21 16.67
N GLY A 72 -0.29 10.77 16.16
CA GLY A 72 -0.50 10.51 14.75
C GLY A 72 -1.79 11.14 14.24
N LEU A 73 -1.73 11.74 13.05
CA LEU A 73 -2.88 12.32 12.34
C LEU A 73 -2.90 11.84 10.89
N PHE A 74 -4.07 11.86 10.27
CA PHE A 74 -4.32 11.51 8.88
C PHE A 74 -4.72 12.75 8.07
N LEU A 75 -4.11 12.93 6.92
CA LEU A 75 -4.58 13.81 5.86
C LEU A 75 -5.15 12.93 4.76
N THR A 76 -6.47 12.84 4.72
CA THR A 76 -7.22 12.09 3.72
C THR A 76 -7.68 13.09 2.67
N ALA A 77 -6.90 13.22 1.61
CA ALA A 77 -7.17 14.23 0.60
C ALA A 77 -7.10 13.63 -0.80
N GLU A 78 -8.05 13.98 -1.67
CA GLU A 78 -8.13 13.47 -3.04
C GLU A 78 -6.85 13.74 -3.85
N MET A 79 -6.66 13.00 -4.93
CA MET A 79 -5.52 13.23 -5.82
C MET A 79 -5.62 14.62 -6.44
N GLY A 80 -4.50 15.36 -6.50
CA GLY A 80 -4.47 16.73 -7.02
C GLY A 80 -4.66 17.85 -5.98
N THR A 81 -5.20 17.56 -4.79
CA THR A 81 -5.46 18.55 -3.71
C THR A 81 -4.21 19.18 -3.08
N GLY A 82 -3.00 18.70 -3.38
CA GLY A 82 -1.76 19.23 -2.79
C GLY A 82 -1.36 18.61 -1.44
N LYS A 83 -1.61 17.31 -1.23
CA LYS A 83 -1.12 16.55 -0.05
C LYS A 83 0.32 16.84 0.32
N THR A 84 1.21 16.87 -0.66
CA THR A 84 2.64 17.16 -0.48
C THR A 84 2.86 18.57 0.08
N MET A 85 2.25 19.59 -0.52
CA MET A 85 2.29 20.98 -0.05
C MET A 85 1.78 21.11 1.39
N MET A 86 0.63 20.49 1.70
CA MET A 86 0.06 20.50 3.04
C MET A 86 0.99 19.82 4.05
N ALA A 87 1.51 18.64 3.74
CA ALA A 87 2.39 17.90 4.64
C ALA A 87 3.71 18.64 4.94
N ILE A 88 4.31 19.25 3.92
CA ILE A 88 5.54 20.05 4.07
C ILE A 88 5.26 21.30 4.91
N SER A 89 4.13 21.97 4.67
CA SER A 89 3.70 23.14 5.44
C SER A 89 3.40 22.79 6.90
N THR A 90 2.74 21.65 7.17
CA THR A 90 2.56 21.14 8.53
C THR A 90 3.89 20.86 9.21
N SER A 91 4.87 20.27 8.50
CA SER A 91 6.23 20.07 9.04
C SER A 91 6.87 21.39 9.44
N PHE A 92 6.77 22.42 8.59
CA PHE A 92 7.33 23.75 8.86
C PHE A 92 6.74 24.43 10.11
N LEU A 93 5.42 24.34 10.29
CA LEU A 93 4.74 24.90 11.45
C LEU A 93 4.98 24.09 12.73
N LEU A 94 4.93 22.76 12.64
CA LEU A 94 5.06 21.85 13.76
C LEU A 94 6.48 21.81 14.31
N CYS A 95 7.47 21.66 13.43
CA CYS A 95 8.85 21.38 13.81
C CYS A 95 9.65 22.66 14.06
N PRO A 96 10.57 22.67 15.04
CA PRO A 96 11.48 23.80 15.26
C PRO A 96 12.45 24.00 14.06
N PRO A 97 13.09 25.17 13.92
CA PRO A 97 14.01 25.45 12.80
C PRO A 97 15.17 24.46 12.68
N LYS A 98 15.64 23.91 13.82
CA LYS A 98 16.62 22.83 13.87
C LYS A 98 15.89 21.52 14.15
N SER A 99 15.53 20.80 13.11
CA SER A 99 14.69 19.60 13.23
C SER A 99 14.93 18.59 12.11
N ARG A 100 14.46 17.37 12.34
CA ARG A 100 14.50 16.28 11.37
C ARG A 100 13.11 15.80 11.02
N THR A 101 12.79 15.78 9.73
CA THR A 101 11.57 15.18 9.19
C THR A 101 11.93 13.99 8.30
N LEU A 102 11.34 12.82 8.55
CA LEU A 102 11.45 11.66 7.66
C LEU A 102 10.22 11.57 6.78
N ILE A 103 10.41 11.28 5.49
CA ILE A 103 9.35 11.03 4.52
C ILE A 103 9.53 9.61 3.96
N MET A 104 8.50 8.79 4.07
CA MET A 104 8.42 7.50 3.37
C MET A 104 7.32 7.56 2.31
N CYS A 105 7.69 7.35 1.05
CA CYS A 105 6.77 7.46 -0.09
C CYS A 105 6.99 6.34 -1.12
N PRO A 106 6.09 6.17 -2.11
CA PRO A 106 6.36 5.35 -3.29
C PRO A 106 7.70 5.71 -3.96
N GLY A 107 8.45 4.70 -4.42
CA GLY A 107 9.83 4.89 -4.91
C GLY A 107 9.97 5.91 -6.04
N HIS A 108 9.00 5.93 -6.96
CA HIS A 108 8.97 6.87 -8.09
C HIS A 108 8.64 8.32 -7.67
N LEU A 109 8.16 8.55 -6.43
CA LEU A 109 7.83 9.89 -5.92
C LEU A 109 8.98 10.53 -5.14
N VAL A 110 10.08 9.82 -4.88
CA VAL A 110 11.20 10.34 -4.07
C VAL A 110 11.75 11.66 -4.62
N GLN A 111 11.99 11.73 -5.93
CA GLN A 111 12.54 12.95 -6.55
C GLN A 111 11.54 14.10 -6.52
N LYS A 112 10.24 13.81 -6.71
CA LYS A 112 9.16 14.80 -6.59
C LYS A 112 9.13 15.40 -5.19
N TRP A 113 9.16 14.57 -4.15
CA TRP A 113 9.20 15.02 -2.75
C TRP A 113 10.41 15.91 -2.47
N ILE A 114 11.60 15.51 -2.94
CA ILE A 114 12.82 16.32 -2.78
C ILE A 114 12.68 17.69 -3.42
N ARG A 115 12.18 17.74 -4.66
CA ARG A 115 11.95 18.99 -5.39
C ARG A 115 10.95 19.88 -4.65
N GLU A 116 9.79 19.35 -4.27
CA GLU A 116 8.74 20.14 -3.61
C GLU A 116 9.20 20.71 -2.27
N ILE A 117 10.02 19.98 -1.50
CA ILE A 117 10.59 20.50 -0.25
C ILE A 117 11.52 21.68 -0.51
N LYS A 118 12.44 21.55 -1.48
CA LYS A 118 13.39 22.61 -1.84
C LYS A 118 12.72 23.87 -2.37
N GLU A 119 11.63 23.71 -3.11
CA GLU A 119 10.86 24.82 -3.66
C GLU A 119 9.96 25.52 -2.62
N THR A 120 9.65 24.86 -1.49
CA THR A 120 8.65 25.34 -0.53
C THR A 120 9.28 25.84 0.77
N ILE A 121 10.32 25.17 1.28
CA ILE A 121 10.92 25.45 2.58
C ILE A 121 12.22 26.25 2.41
N PRO A 122 12.35 27.44 3.02
CA PRO A 122 13.61 28.18 3.02
C PRO A 122 14.70 27.40 3.79
N ASP A 123 15.92 27.42 3.25
CA ASP A 123 17.12 26.81 3.85
C ASP A 123 16.95 25.32 4.22
N ALA A 124 16.18 24.57 3.43
CA ALA A 124 15.96 23.15 3.67
C ALA A 124 17.17 22.30 3.26
N HIS A 125 17.69 21.51 4.20
CA HIS A 125 18.64 20.45 3.89
C HIS A 125 17.88 19.17 3.55
N VAL A 126 17.93 18.75 2.28
CA VAL A 126 17.18 17.57 1.82
C VAL A 126 18.12 16.43 1.45
N VAL A 127 17.96 15.29 2.14
CA VAL A 127 18.77 14.09 2.00
C VAL A 127 17.96 12.98 1.32
N ASN A 128 18.48 12.47 0.22
CA ASN A 128 17.91 11.32 -0.48
C ASN A 128 18.40 10.01 0.14
N LEU A 129 17.59 9.41 1.01
CA LEU A 129 17.85 8.10 1.61
C LEU A 129 17.47 6.94 0.68
N ASN A 130 17.01 7.16 -0.55
CA ASN A 130 16.66 6.08 -1.47
C ASN A 130 17.88 5.46 -2.19
N ARG A 131 19.07 6.07 -2.03
CA ARG A 131 20.35 5.54 -2.55
C ARG A 131 20.80 4.29 -1.78
N SER A 132 21.72 3.53 -2.36
CA SER A 132 22.35 2.38 -1.70
C SER A 132 23.18 2.80 -0.48
N GLY A 133 23.27 1.90 0.50
CA GLY A 133 24.10 2.09 1.70
C GLY A 133 23.39 2.75 2.89
N LEU A 134 24.14 2.85 3.99
CA LEU A 134 23.70 3.39 5.28
C LEU A 134 24.47 4.64 5.72
N GLY A 135 25.41 5.15 4.91
CA GLY A 135 26.30 6.28 5.28
C GLY A 135 25.54 7.46 5.86
N MET A 136 24.52 7.94 5.15
CA MET A 136 23.68 9.05 5.61
C MET A 136 22.97 8.79 6.95
N LEU A 137 22.61 7.53 7.25
CA LEU A 137 22.01 7.18 8.54
C LEU A 137 23.05 7.01 9.67
N LEU A 138 24.29 6.66 9.33
CA LEU A 138 25.43 6.64 10.25
C LEU A 138 25.80 8.07 10.66
N GLU A 139 25.81 9.00 9.70
CA GLU A 139 26.00 10.43 9.95
C GLU A 139 24.87 11.03 10.81
N LEU A 140 23.61 10.68 10.50
CA LEU A 140 22.43 11.12 11.27
C LEU A 140 22.55 10.76 12.76
N LYS A 141 23.09 9.59 13.06
CA LYS A 141 23.30 9.11 14.45
C LYS A 141 24.28 9.99 15.22
N SER A 142 25.27 10.54 14.54
CA SER A 142 26.42 11.21 15.16
C SER A 142 26.28 12.73 15.21
N THR A 143 25.28 13.28 14.53
CA THR A 143 25.08 14.73 14.37
C THR A 143 23.77 15.19 15.00
N LYS A 144 23.69 16.48 15.35
CA LYS A 144 22.44 17.17 15.67
C LYS A 144 22.03 18.04 14.48
N PRO A 145 20.72 18.27 14.25
CA PRO A 145 20.29 19.10 13.13
C PRO A 145 20.76 20.54 13.32
N THR A 146 21.39 21.10 12.29
CA THR A 146 21.84 22.51 12.26
C THR A 146 20.78 23.44 11.66
N GLN A 147 19.92 22.88 10.80
CA GLN A 147 18.81 23.52 10.10
C GLN A 147 17.65 22.53 9.95
N ARG A 148 16.68 22.83 9.07
CA ARG A 148 15.58 21.92 8.78
C ARG A 148 16.07 20.81 7.85
N GLU A 149 16.21 19.61 8.40
CA GLU A 149 16.65 18.44 7.65
C GLU A 149 15.44 17.58 7.25
N TYR A 150 15.35 17.26 5.97
CA TYR A 150 14.34 16.40 5.40
C TYR A 150 14.99 15.16 4.79
N TYR A 151 14.60 13.99 5.26
CA TYR A 151 15.11 12.70 4.81
C TYR A 151 14.03 12.00 4.00
N VAL A 152 14.25 11.80 2.70
CA VAL A 152 13.25 11.21 1.79
C VAL A 152 13.65 9.78 1.42
N LEU A 153 12.75 8.82 1.63
CA LEU A 153 13.00 7.39 1.48
C LEU A 153 11.85 6.69 0.73
N GLY A 154 12.19 5.88 -0.27
CA GLY A 154 11.21 5.01 -0.92
C GLY A 154 10.82 3.82 -0.04
N LYS A 155 9.54 3.45 -0.04
CA LYS A 155 8.99 2.32 0.74
C LYS A 155 9.70 0.98 0.50
N GLU A 156 10.18 0.75 -0.73
CA GLU A 156 10.93 -0.47 -1.06
C GLU A 156 12.28 -0.47 -0.36
N GLN A 157 13.04 0.61 -0.47
CA GLN A 157 14.36 0.75 0.17
C GLN A 157 14.30 0.76 1.70
N ALA A 158 13.17 1.15 2.29
CA ALA A 158 12.98 1.11 3.74
C ALA A 158 13.08 -0.31 4.32
N LYS A 159 12.48 -1.29 3.64
CA LYS A 159 12.31 -2.66 4.15
C LYS A 159 13.40 -3.65 3.76
N LEU A 160 14.13 -3.40 2.65
CA LEU A 160 15.03 -4.39 2.07
C LEU A 160 16.16 -4.76 3.03
N HIS A 161 16.32 -6.05 3.28
CA HIS A 161 17.33 -6.63 4.17
C HIS A 161 18.21 -7.64 3.43
N TYR A 162 19.33 -8.04 4.01
CA TYR A 162 20.16 -9.11 3.46
C TYR A 162 19.38 -10.42 3.45
N ALA A 163 19.67 -11.25 2.45
CA ALA A 163 19.26 -12.65 2.44
C ALA A 163 20.11 -13.44 3.43
N ARG A 164 19.58 -14.58 3.89
CA ARG A 164 20.29 -15.48 4.81
C ARG A 164 20.68 -16.75 4.10
N THR A 165 21.80 -17.29 4.55
CA THR A 165 22.28 -18.62 4.19
C THR A 165 22.65 -19.38 5.47
N SER A 166 22.91 -20.68 5.31
CA SER A 166 23.32 -21.55 6.41
C SER A 166 24.59 -21.01 7.06
N GLY A 167 24.56 -20.91 8.38
CA GLY A 167 25.75 -20.64 9.19
C GLY A 167 26.44 -21.94 9.63
N ALA A 168 25.85 -23.10 9.36
CA ALA A 168 26.50 -24.38 9.63
C ALA A 168 27.59 -24.66 8.60
N ALA A 169 28.67 -25.30 9.04
CA ALA A 169 29.69 -25.81 8.14
C ALA A 169 29.20 -27.16 7.58
N SER A 170 29.25 -27.33 6.27
CA SER A 170 29.02 -28.60 5.60
C SER A 170 30.35 -29.25 5.21
N PHE A 171 30.43 -30.56 5.42
CA PHE A 171 31.50 -31.39 4.92
C PHE A 171 30.89 -32.49 4.06
N GLN A 172 31.35 -32.63 2.83
CA GLN A 172 30.93 -33.73 1.96
C GLN A 172 31.93 -34.87 2.08
N HIS A 173 31.45 -36.06 2.43
CA HIS A 173 32.24 -37.29 2.43
C HIS A 173 31.50 -38.36 1.62
N ARG A 174 32.05 -38.72 0.46
CA ARG A 174 31.35 -39.53 -0.57
C ARG A 174 30.01 -38.86 -0.94
N ASP A 175 28.91 -39.60 -0.87
CA ASP A 175 27.55 -39.12 -1.20
C ASP A 175 26.80 -38.52 0.00
N HIS A 176 27.46 -38.32 1.15
CA HIS A 176 26.82 -37.85 2.38
C HIS A 176 27.34 -36.46 2.77
N ILE A 177 26.42 -35.55 3.10
CA ILE A 177 26.74 -34.21 3.60
C ILE A 177 26.51 -34.19 5.11
N THR A 178 27.57 -33.93 5.87
CA THR A 178 27.50 -33.74 7.32
C THR A 178 27.50 -32.25 7.64
N TRP A 179 26.52 -31.82 8.43
CA TRP A 179 26.40 -30.45 8.89
C TRP A 179 26.93 -30.33 10.32
N THR A 180 27.67 -29.27 10.62
CA THR A 180 28.27 -29.05 11.94
C THR A 180 28.14 -27.60 12.38
N CYS A 181 28.08 -27.39 13.69
CA CYS A 181 28.14 -26.05 14.25
C CYS A 181 29.54 -25.45 14.05
N PRO A 182 29.67 -24.24 13.48
CA PRO A 182 30.98 -23.63 13.20
C PRO A 182 31.76 -23.27 14.46
N ARG A 183 31.09 -23.20 15.63
CA ARG A 183 31.70 -22.76 16.89
C ARG A 183 32.12 -23.92 17.79
N CYS A 184 31.26 -24.90 18.02
CA CYS A 184 31.54 -26.00 18.95
C CYS A 184 31.73 -27.36 18.27
N GLY A 185 31.62 -27.43 16.93
CA GLY A 185 31.79 -28.64 16.16
C GLY A 185 30.69 -29.69 16.34
N SER A 186 29.59 -29.39 17.06
CA SER A 186 28.49 -30.35 17.22
C SER A 186 27.85 -30.68 15.88
N THR A 187 27.67 -31.97 15.59
CA THR A 187 26.95 -32.46 14.40
C THR A 187 25.48 -32.03 14.44
N LEU A 188 24.91 -31.77 13.26
CA LEU A 188 23.53 -31.41 13.04
C LEU A 188 22.89 -32.46 12.11
N ASP A 189 21.64 -32.82 12.37
CA ASP A 189 20.94 -33.86 11.61
C ASP A 189 20.63 -33.45 10.17
N SER A 190 20.50 -32.15 9.92
CA SER A 190 20.13 -31.59 8.61
C SER A 190 20.64 -30.16 8.44
N GLU A 191 20.55 -29.65 7.21
CA GLU A 191 20.82 -28.25 6.94
C GLU A 191 19.88 -27.34 7.78
N PRO A 192 20.42 -26.34 8.49
CA PRO A 192 19.61 -25.40 9.26
C PRO A 192 18.58 -24.66 8.40
N ASN A 193 17.33 -24.61 8.85
CA ASN A 193 16.29 -23.81 8.21
C ASN A 193 16.48 -22.30 8.44
N VAL A 194 17.23 -21.66 7.56
CA VAL A 194 17.63 -20.24 7.64
C VAL A 194 16.49 -19.24 7.46
N ARG A 195 15.26 -19.71 7.14
CA ARG A 195 14.06 -18.86 7.14
C ARG A 195 13.73 -18.38 8.56
N SER A 196 14.10 -19.13 9.59
CA SER A 196 13.88 -18.76 11.00
C SER A 196 15.11 -18.09 11.63
N ARG A 197 14.91 -16.92 12.26
CA ARG A 197 15.94 -16.21 13.06
C ARG A 197 16.33 -16.95 14.34
N ARG A 198 15.53 -17.94 14.75
CA ARG A 198 15.65 -18.63 16.04
C ARG A 198 16.54 -19.86 15.98
N VAL A 199 16.95 -20.28 14.78
CA VAL A 199 17.77 -21.48 14.62
C VAL A 199 19.15 -21.24 15.21
N ARG A 200 19.46 -22.04 16.23
CA ARG A 200 20.67 -21.96 17.04
C ARG A 200 21.17 -23.36 17.32
N CYS A 201 22.47 -23.51 17.50
CA CYS A 201 23.08 -24.74 17.97
C CYS A 201 22.49 -25.14 19.32
N GLU A 202 22.10 -26.40 19.48
CA GLU A 202 21.52 -26.88 20.74
C GLU A 202 22.53 -26.84 21.89
N ARG A 203 23.80 -27.12 21.59
CA ARG A 203 24.91 -27.16 22.56
C ARG A 203 25.42 -25.78 22.97
N CYS A 204 25.85 -24.95 22.01
CA CYS A 204 26.51 -23.66 22.33
C CYS A 204 25.65 -22.41 22.06
N LYS A 205 24.41 -22.59 21.59
CA LYS A 205 23.45 -21.51 21.26
C LYS A 205 23.89 -20.52 20.18
N GLU A 206 24.98 -20.81 19.47
CA GLU A 206 25.44 -20.06 18.30
C GLU A 206 24.34 -20.04 17.22
N PRO A 207 23.99 -18.88 16.64
CA PRO A 207 23.09 -18.83 15.50
C PRO A 207 23.62 -19.69 14.34
N LEU A 208 22.79 -20.58 13.81
CA LEU A 208 23.16 -21.43 12.66
C LEU A 208 22.76 -20.80 11.32
N TRP A 209 22.70 -19.48 11.27
CA TRP A 209 22.40 -18.70 10.08
C TRP A 209 23.35 -17.51 10.00
N GLN A 210 23.66 -17.08 8.79
CA GLN A 210 24.48 -15.90 8.55
C GLN A 210 23.92 -15.06 7.40
N ALA A 211 24.45 -13.86 7.23
CA ALA A 211 24.13 -13.05 6.05
C ALA A 211 24.75 -13.71 4.81
N ASP A 212 23.97 -13.84 3.75
CA ASP A 212 24.45 -14.38 2.48
C ASP A 212 25.39 -13.37 1.79
N GLY A 213 26.68 -13.68 1.76
CA GLY A 213 27.72 -12.85 1.15
C GLY A 213 27.73 -12.85 -0.38
N ASN A 214 27.04 -13.82 -1.00
CA ASN A 214 26.95 -13.99 -2.46
C ASN A 214 25.73 -13.25 -3.05
N ARG A 215 24.78 -12.85 -2.20
CA ARG A 215 23.64 -12.02 -2.59
C ARG A 215 23.90 -10.54 -2.31
N PHE A 216 22.94 -9.69 -2.69
CA PHE A 216 23.03 -8.25 -2.46
C PHE A 216 23.25 -7.93 -0.97
N ARG A 217 24.38 -7.29 -0.67
CA ARG A 217 24.73 -6.79 0.67
C ARG A 217 23.86 -5.58 1.02
N ARG A 218 22.69 -5.85 1.61
CA ARG A 218 21.70 -4.84 1.99
C ARG A 218 21.41 -4.91 3.49
N TYR A 219 21.10 -3.78 4.09
CA TYR A 219 20.59 -3.73 5.44
C TYR A 219 19.41 -2.77 5.48
N SER A 220 18.36 -3.15 6.22
CA SER A 220 17.12 -2.39 6.21
C SER A 220 17.34 -1.07 6.93
N LYS A 221 16.99 0.02 6.26
CA LYS A 221 17.07 1.36 6.83
C LYS A 221 16.14 1.51 8.03
N ALA A 222 14.95 0.90 7.96
CA ALA A 222 14.06 0.82 9.12
C ALA A 222 14.70 0.03 10.26
N GLU A 223 15.22 -1.17 10.01
CA GLU A 223 15.87 -1.97 11.07
C GLU A 223 17.10 -1.26 11.68
N TYR A 224 17.83 -0.49 10.87
CA TYR A 224 18.94 0.35 11.35
C TYR A 224 18.42 1.43 12.31
N VAL A 225 17.38 2.16 11.90
CA VAL A 225 16.77 3.19 12.75
C VAL A 225 16.27 2.60 14.06
N LYS A 226 15.56 1.47 14.01
CA LYS A 226 15.06 0.75 15.19
C LYS A 226 16.19 0.37 16.16
N ARG A 227 17.32 -0.11 15.64
CA ARG A 227 18.44 -0.60 16.47
C ARG A 227 19.22 0.53 17.13
N HIS A 228 19.33 1.68 16.46
CA HIS A 228 20.29 2.71 16.86
C HIS A 228 19.66 3.99 17.42
N PHE A 229 18.35 4.20 17.24
CA PHE A 229 17.68 5.39 17.75
C PHE A 229 16.63 5.02 18.80
N PRO A 230 16.64 5.71 19.97
CA PRO A 230 15.57 5.56 20.94
C PRO A 230 14.22 6.03 20.37
N ARG A 231 13.14 5.51 20.96
CA ARG A 231 11.77 5.86 20.58
C ARG A 231 11.54 7.38 20.65
N GLY A 232 10.98 7.94 19.58
CA GLY A 232 10.65 9.35 19.45
C GLY A 232 11.84 10.32 19.40
N LYS A 233 13.08 9.83 19.29
CA LYS A 233 14.29 10.67 19.32
C LYS A 233 14.99 10.81 17.97
N ALA A 234 14.63 10.02 16.96
CA ALA A 234 15.28 10.08 15.65
C ALA A 234 14.79 11.28 14.83
N PHE A 235 13.47 11.49 14.82
CA PHE A 235 12.80 12.47 13.98
C PHE A 235 11.75 13.26 14.77
N ASN A 236 11.60 14.54 14.48
CA ASN A 236 10.52 15.37 15.01
C ASN A 236 9.18 14.99 14.40
N LEU A 237 9.18 14.69 13.10
CA LEU A 237 8.00 14.28 12.34
C LEU A 237 8.36 13.17 11.37
N PHE A 238 7.48 12.17 11.27
CA PHE A 238 7.48 11.19 10.20
C PHE A 238 6.25 11.41 9.31
N ILE A 239 6.45 11.57 8.01
CA ILE A 239 5.39 11.68 7.01
C ILE A 239 5.36 10.38 6.22
N ALA A 240 4.22 9.70 6.22
CA ALA A 240 4.01 8.48 5.46
C ALA A 240 3.02 8.74 4.33
N ASP A 241 3.52 8.73 3.10
CA ASP A 241 2.73 8.90 1.89
C ASP A 241 2.14 7.56 1.42
N GLU A 242 0.94 7.60 0.86
CA GLU A 242 0.11 6.45 0.49
C GLU A 242 -0.02 5.40 1.60
N VAL A 243 -0.43 5.84 2.80
CA VAL A 243 -0.44 5.00 4.02
C VAL A 243 -1.29 3.73 3.88
N HIS A 244 -2.27 3.72 2.98
CA HIS A 244 -3.12 2.56 2.71
C HIS A 244 -2.30 1.32 2.25
N GLN A 245 -1.10 1.53 1.72
CA GLN A 245 -0.18 0.45 1.33
C GLN A 245 0.48 -0.23 2.53
N TYR A 246 0.45 0.40 3.71
CA TYR A 246 1.06 -0.10 4.93
C TYR A 246 0.05 -0.77 5.87
N LYS A 247 -1.21 -0.98 5.45
CA LYS A 247 -2.30 -1.50 6.29
C LYS A 247 -2.08 -2.90 6.88
N ALA A 248 -1.24 -3.72 6.27
CA ALA A 248 -1.01 -5.10 6.73
C ALA A 248 -0.04 -5.18 7.91
N GLY A 249 -0.31 -6.09 8.86
CA GLY A 249 0.45 -6.27 10.10
C GLY A 249 1.86 -6.85 9.89
N ASP A 250 1.93 -7.95 9.15
CA ASP A 250 3.15 -8.78 9.03
C ASP A 250 4.00 -8.49 7.80
N THR A 251 3.58 -7.54 6.96
CA THR A 251 4.37 -7.17 5.77
C THR A 251 5.59 -6.37 6.18
N ALA A 252 6.69 -6.55 5.44
CA ALA A 252 7.93 -5.82 5.70
C ALA A 252 7.75 -4.29 5.56
N GLN A 253 6.83 -3.82 4.70
CA GLN A 253 6.47 -2.41 4.60
C GLN A 253 5.68 -1.93 5.82
N GLY A 254 4.70 -2.71 6.31
CA GLY A 254 3.95 -2.40 7.52
C GLY A 254 4.85 -2.33 8.77
N GLN A 255 5.83 -3.23 8.86
CA GLN A 255 6.86 -3.20 9.91
C GLN A 255 7.77 -1.97 9.80
N ALA A 256 8.24 -1.62 8.59
CA ALA A 256 9.03 -0.41 8.38
C ALA A 256 8.27 0.85 8.78
N PHE A 257 7.00 0.95 8.40
CA PHE A 257 6.10 2.02 8.83
C PHE A 257 5.99 2.09 10.36
N ALA A 258 5.72 0.96 11.03
CA ALA A 258 5.63 0.90 12.50
C ALA A 258 6.92 1.36 13.19
N ILE A 259 8.08 0.97 12.64
CA ILE A 259 9.39 1.38 13.16
C ILE A 259 9.56 2.90 13.07
N PHE A 260 9.22 3.51 11.93
CA PHE A 260 9.35 4.95 11.76
C PHE A 260 8.34 5.74 12.59
N CYS A 261 7.09 5.27 12.74
CA CYS A 261 6.14 5.81 13.71
C CYS A 261 6.71 5.79 15.13
N ASN A 262 7.51 4.77 15.47
CA ASN A 262 8.15 4.65 16.77
C ASN A 262 9.40 5.51 16.93
N ALA A 263 10.13 5.74 15.85
CA ALA A 263 11.35 6.54 15.84
C ALA A 263 11.07 8.06 15.87
N ALA A 264 9.89 8.47 15.38
CA ALA A 264 9.47 9.86 15.33
C ALA A 264 8.59 10.30 16.52
N LYS A 265 8.66 11.59 16.86
CA LYS A 265 7.82 12.19 17.90
C LYS A 265 6.35 12.32 17.45
N HIS A 266 6.14 12.76 16.21
CA HIS A 266 4.83 12.85 15.58
C HIS A 266 4.80 12.09 14.25
N THR A 267 3.62 11.65 13.82
CA THR A 267 3.39 10.96 12.54
C THR A 267 2.25 11.61 11.77
N LEU A 268 2.47 11.96 10.52
CA LEU A 268 1.45 12.43 9.59
C LEU A 268 1.28 11.39 8.48
N CYS A 269 0.09 10.84 8.36
CA CYS A 269 -0.26 9.85 7.35
C CYS A 269 -1.01 10.52 6.20
N LEU A 270 -0.59 10.30 4.96
CA LEU A 270 -1.21 10.86 3.77
C LEU A 270 -1.84 9.73 2.96
N THR A 271 -3.05 9.95 2.45
CA THR A 271 -3.69 9.01 1.53
C THR A 271 -4.79 9.68 0.72
N GLY A 272 -5.00 9.21 -0.52
CA GLY A 272 -6.18 9.55 -1.31
C GLY A 272 -7.47 8.95 -0.75
N THR A 273 -7.37 7.75 -0.17
CA THR A 273 -8.47 7.03 0.42
C THR A 273 -8.05 6.45 1.77
N LEU A 274 -8.79 6.80 2.82
CA LEU A 274 -8.52 6.29 4.16
C LEU A 274 -8.92 4.81 4.28
N MET A 275 -9.96 4.40 3.57
CA MET A 275 -10.54 3.06 3.68
C MET A 275 -10.92 2.51 2.30
N GLY A 276 -10.35 1.37 1.91
CA GLY A 276 -10.73 0.64 0.69
C GLY A 276 -11.99 -0.21 0.89
N GLY A 277 -12.97 0.26 1.68
CA GLY A 277 -14.21 -0.44 1.98
C GLY A 277 -14.16 -1.47 3.12
N TYR A 278 -13.00 -1.72 3.73
CA TYR A 278 -12.83 -2.69 4.81
C TYR A 278 -12.27 -2.03 6.08
N SER A 279 -12.85 -2.31 7.24
CA SER A 279 -12.41 -1.73 8.51
C SER A 279 -11.05 -2.30 8.97
N SER A 280 -10.78 -3.57 8.66
CA SER A 280 -9.47 -4.21 8.92
C SER A 280 -8.27 -3.45 8.33
N GLY A 281 -8.49 -2.68 7.26
CA GLY A 281 -7.47 -1.83 6.63
C GLY A 281 -6.97 -0.70 7.53
N LEU A 282 -7.75 -0.26 8.52
CA LEU A 282 -7.34 0.77 9.48
C LEU A 282 -6.69 0.22 10.72
N PHE A 283 -6.97 -1.02 11.08
CA PHE A 283 -6.60 -1.62 12.36
C PHE A 283 -5.12 -1.41 12.70
N TYR A 284 -4.21 -1.86 11.83
CA TYR A 284 -2.78 -1.73 12.08
C TYR A 284 -2.25 -0.31 11.86
N LEU A 285 -2.90 0.50 11.04
CA LEU A 285 -2.53 1.91 10.89
C LEU A 285 -2.77 2.65 12.21
N LEU A 286 -3.96 2.49 12.78
CA LEU A 286 -4.36 3.09 14.06
C LEU A 286 -3.53 2.55 15.23
N TRP A 287 -3.21 1.26 15.27
CA TRP A 287 -2.33 0.72 16.30
C TRP A 287 -0.93 1.34 16.28
N ARG A 288 -0.42 1.71 15.10
CA ARG A 288 0.90 2.31 14.96
C ARG A 288 0.91 3.81 15.23
N THR A 289 -0.17 4.51 14.89
CA THR A 289 -0.28 5.98 15.04
C THR A 289 -0.89 6.40 16.39
N SER A 290 -1.84 5.62 16.91
CA SER A 290 -2.65 5.89 18.11
C SER A 290 -2.81 4.67 19.03
N PRO A 291 -1.72 4.02 19.48
CA PRO A 291 -1.78 2.78 20.25
C PRO A 291 -2.58 2.89 21.55
N ARG A 292 -2.53 4.04 22.24
CA ARG A 292 -3.23 4.24 23.52
C ARG A 292 -4.76 4.17 23.37
N THR A 293 -5.29 4.78 22.31
CA THR A 293 -6.73 4.71 22.01
C THR A 293 -7.10 3.30 21.58
N MET A 294 -6.29 2.68 20.71
CA MET A 294 -6.55 1.32 20.26
C MET A 294 -6.56 0.29 21.39
N SER A 295 -5.63 0.39 22.35
CA SER A 295 -5.57 -0.53 23.50
C SER A 295 -6.78 -0.45 24.43
N GLN A 296 -7.58 0.62 24.36
CA GLN A 296 -8.83 0.75 25.12
C GLN A 296 -10.02 0.11 24.40
N ILE A 297 -9.87 -0.22 23.12
CA ILE A 297 -10.95 -0.66 22.23
C ILE A 297 -10.82 -2.15 21.91
N VAL A 298 -9.62 -2.60 21.58
CA VAL A 298 -9.36 -3.96 21.07
C VAL A 298 -7.88 -4.33 21.30
N ASP A 299 -7.56 -5.62 21.40
CA ASP A 299 -6.19 -6.11 21.47
C ASP A 299 -5.45 -6.11 20.12
N TYR A 300 -4.11 -6.03 20.15
CA TYR A 300 -3.26 -5.91 18.95
C TYR A 300 -3.36 -7.10 17.99
N HIS A 301 -3.68 -8.28 18.50
CA HIS A 301 -3.83 -9.50 17.70
C HIS A 301 -5.28 -9.79 17.28
N SER A 302 -6.23 -8.96 17.71
CA SER A 302 -7.66 -9.21 17.58
C SER A 302 -8.29 -8.43 16.43
N ILE A 303 -7.75 -8.57 15.20
CA ILE A 303 -8.32 -7.93 14.00
C ILE A 303 -9.80 -8.31 13.83
N LYS A 304 -10.15 -9.58 14.11
CA LYS A 304 -11.52 -10.08 13.97
C LYS A 304 -12.51 -9.29 14.83
N ALA A 305 -12.19 -9.08 16.11
CA ALA A 305 -13.02 -8.29 17.02
C ALA A 305 -13.16 -6.83 16.55
N PHE A 306 -12.10 -6.26 15.95
CA PHE A 306 -12.18 -4.94 15.35
C PHE A 306 -13.10 -4.90 14.13
N SER A 307 -13.02 -5.90 13.24
CA SER A 307 -13.90 -6.02 12.07
C SER A 307 -15.34 -6.30 12.46
N GLU A 308 -15.60 -7.07 13.52
CA GLU A 308 -16.95 -7.30 14.07
C GLU A 308 -17.55 -6.02 14.66
N ARG A 309 -16.73 -5.17 15.29
CA ARG A 309 -17.17 -3.91 15.90
C ARG A 309 -17.38 -2.79 14.86
N TYR A 310 -16.48 -2.66 13.91
CA TYR A 310 -16.42 -1.50 13.01
C TYR A 310 -16.58 -1.82 11.53
N GLY A 311 -16.73 -3.09 11.14
CA GLY A 311 -16.94 -3.53 9.77
C GLY A 311 -18.19 -4.38 9.61
N VAL A 312 -18.35 -4.95 8.42
CA VAL A 312 -19.38 -5.94 8.13
C VAL A 312 -18.72 -7.32 8.05
N THR A 313 -19.23 -8.29 8.81
CA THR A 313 -18.73 -9.67 8.79
C THR A 313 -19.82 -10.64 8.37
N GLU A 314 -19.49 -11.55 7.46
CA GLU A 314 -20.31 -12.67 7.05
C GLU A 314 -19.81 -13.95 7.74
N GLN A 315 -20.72 -14.69 8.37
CA GLN A 315 -20.41 -15.99 8.95
C GLN A 315 -20.94 -17.10 8.04
N VAL A 316 -20.03 -17.90 7.49
CA VAL A 316 -20.37 -19.09 6.71
C VAL A 316 -20.27 -20.30 7.64
N ILE A 317 -21.43 -20.86 7.99
CA ILE A 317 -21.52 -22.07 8.81
C ILE A 317 -21.60 -23.26 7.85
N LYS A 318 -20.56 -24.09 7.83
CA LYS A 318 -20.60 -25.39 7.15
C LYS A 318 -20.99 -26.46 8.16
N THR A 319 -22.20 -26.98 8.03
CA THR A 319 -22.67 -28.17 8.76
C THR A 319 -22.37 -29.42 7.95
N SER A 320 -21.81 -30.45 8.60
CA SER A 320 -21.69 -31.79 8.01
C SER A 320 -22.78 -32.70 8.60
N ASP A 321 -23.65 -33.26 7.76
CA ASP A 321 -24.67 -34.25 8.16
C ASP A 321 -24.11 -35.67 8.32
N LYS A 322 -22.79 -35.84 8.45
CA LYS A 322 -22.19 -37.15 8.70
C LYS A 322 -22.04 -37.37 10.19
N ASP A 323 -22.77 -38.34 10.71
CA ASP A 323 -22.57 -38.88 12.05
C ASP A 323 -21.17 -39.51 12.15
N GLY A 324 -20.42 -39.14 13.19
CA GLY A 324 -19.15 -39.80 13.47
C GLY A 324 -19.40 -41.23 13.95
N ARG A 325 -18.57 -42.20 13.51
CA ARG A 325 -18.66 -43.63 13.93
C ARG A 325 -18.70 -43.85 15.46
N ALA A 326 -18.32 -42.85 16.26
CA ALA A 326 -18.36 -42.91 17.73
C ALA A 326 -18.63 -41.54 18.41
N SER A 327 -19.26 -40.57 17.72
CA SER A 327 -19.54 -39.25 18.33
C SER A 327 -20.91 -38.70 17.96
N ILE A 328 -21.72 -38.39 18.98
CA ILE A 328 -23.07 -37.80 18.90
C ILE A 328 -23.03 -36.29 18.51
N GLY A 329 -21.84 -35.68 18.45
CA GLY A 329 -21.67 -34.26 18.16
C GLY A 329 -21.66 -33.93 16.66
N ARG A 330 -22.58 -33.04 16.23
CA ARG A 330 -22.55 -32.41 14.91
C ARG A 330 -21.31 -31.52 14.79
N SER A 331 -20.42 -31.81 13.84
CA SER A 331 -19.31 -30.92 13.53
C SER A 331 -19.83 -29.76 12.68
N SER A 332 -19.76 -28.54 13.21
CA SER A 332 -20.01 -27.31 12.45
C SER A 332 -18.72 -26.51 12.35
N ARG A 333 -18.36 -26.11 11.13
CA ARG A 333 -17.20 -25.25 10.89
C ARG A 333 -17.69 -23.85 10.55
N VAL A 334 -17.54 -22.93 11.48
CA VAL A 334 -17.84 -21.51 11.28
C VAL A 334 -16.63 -20.83 10.65
N THR A 335 -16.82 -20.20 9.50
CA THR A 335 -15.82 -19.36 8.84
C THR A 335 -16.34 -17.93 8.77
N VAL A 336 -15.71 -17.01 9.50
CA VAL A 336 -16.04 -15.58 9.45
C VAL A 336 -15.20 -14.90 8.37
N ARG A 337 -15.83 -14.11 7.50
CA ARG A 337 -15.19 -13.33 6.44
C ARG A 337 -15.66 -11.88 6.51
N GLU A 338 -14.75 -10.94 6.31
CA GLU A 338 -15.11 -9.52 6.22
C GLU A 338 -15.73 -9.23 4.83
N ARG A 339 -16.80 -8.44 4.81
CA ARG A 339 -17.44 -7.91 3.61
C ARG A 339 -17.16 -6.41 3.51
N PRO A 340 -17.20 -5.83 2.29
CA PRO A 340 -17.16 -4.38 2.14
C PRO A 340 -18.28 -3.73 2.96
N GLY A 341 -17.94 -2.74 3.76
CA GLY A 341 -18.86 -2.02 4.64
C GLY A 341 -18.20 -1.65 5.97
N ILE A 342 -18.45 -0.43 6.43
CA ILE A 342 -17.86 0.12 7.65
C ILE A 342 -18.96 0.69 8.54
N SER A 343 -18.85 0.50 9.85
CA SER A 343 -19.76 1.12 10.80
C SER A 343 -19.47 2.63 10.89
N PRO A 344 -20.48 3.51 10.82
CA PRO A 344 -20.30 4.95 11.06
C PRO A 344 -19.61 5.27 12.39
N GLN A 345 -19.72 4.39 13.40
CA GLN A 345 -19.07 4.56 14.70
C GLN A 345 -17.55 4.66 14.62
N ILE A 346 -16.91 4.07 13.59
CA ILE A 346 -15.46 4.19 13.43
C ILE A 346 -15.05 5.65 13.18
N LEU A 347 -15.93 6.44 12.56
CA LEU A 347 -15.66 7.85 12.29
C LEU A 347 -15.63 8.62 13.61
N THR A 348 -16.63 8.43 14.45
CA THR A 348 -16.77 9.15 15.73
C THR A 348 -15.73 8.71 16.76
N ASP A 349 -15.48 7.40 16.88
CA ASP A 349 -14.59 6.87 17.92
C ASP A 349 -13.11 7.15 17.60
N LEU A 350 -12.75 7.13 16.31
CA LEU A 350 -11.35 7.02 15.91
C LEU A 350 -10.91 8.10 14.92
N LEU A 351 -11.73 8.48 13.94
CA LEU A 351 -11.25 9.24 12.79
C LEU A 351 -11.47 10.76 12.88
N LEU A 352 -12.61 11.24 13.38
CA LEU A 352 -12.97 12.67 13.35
C LEU A 352 -11.94 13.55 14.06
N GLU A 353 -11.45 13.13 15.23
CA GLU A 353 -10.43 13.90 15.97
C GLU A 353 -9.01 13.78 15.37
N ARG A 354 -8.80 12.81 14.47
CA ARG A 354 -7.46 12.42 14.00
C ARG A 354 -7.26 12.62 12.50
N SER A 355 -8.28 13.06 11.78
CA SER A 355 -8.26 13.11 10.31
C SER A 355 -8.72 14.46 9.80
N VAL A 356 -8.01 14.99 8.81
CA VAL A 356 -8.48 16.09 7.96
C VAL A 356 -8.89 15.50 6.62
N PHE A 357 -10.10 15.81 6.18
CA PHE A 357 -10.64 15.39 4.88
C PHE A 357 -10.61 16.57 3.91
N MET A 358 -10.21 16.33 2.67
CA MET A 358 -10.18 17.37 1.63
C MET A 358 -10.48 16.79 0.26
N ARG A 359 -11.39 17.44 -0.45
CA ARG A 359 -11.76 17.13 -1.83
C ARG A 359 -11.06 18.06 -2.78
N LEU A 360 -11.00 17.68 -4.06
CA LEU A 360 -10.45 18.51 -5.11
C LEU A 360 -11.29 19.78 -5.30
N GLU A 361 -12.62 19.66 -5.20
CA GLU A 361 -13.59 20.76 -5.24
C GLU A 361 -13.37 21.79 -4.12
N ASP A 362 -12.80 21.38 -2.98
CA ASP A 362 -12.49 22.31 -1.88
C ASP A 362 -11.31 23.22 -2.20
N VAL A 363 -10.49 22.89 -3.21
CA VAL A 363 -9.26 23.63 -3.54
C VAL A 363 -9.34 24.32 -4.90
N ALA A 364 -10.10 23.75 -5.83
CA ALA A 364 -10.19 24.23 -7.20
C ALA A 364 -11.57 24.79 -7.49
N ASP A 365 -11.64 26.12 -7.67
CA ASP A 365 -12.90 26.85 -7.90
C ASP A 365 -13.57 26.54 -9.25
N ASN A 366 -12.79 26.06 -10.24
CA ASN A 366 -13.24 25.81 -11.62
C ASN A 366 -12.75 24.47 -12.16
N LEU A 367 -13.21 23.36 -11.57
CA LEU A 367 -12.95 22.03 -12.14
C LEU A 367 -13.83 21.78 -13.37
N PRO A 368 -13.29 21.27 -14.49
CA PRO A 368 -14.12 20.81 -15.58
C PRO A 368 -14.99 19.63 -15.12
N PRO A 369 -16.18 19.44 -15.70
CA PRO A 369 -17.03 18.31 -15.36
C PRO A 369 -16.32 17.00 -15.67
N PHE A 370 -16.43 16.04 -14.74
CA PHE A 370 -15.93 14.68 -14.91
C PHE A 370 -17.09 13.75 -15.27
N SER A 371 -16.98 13.05 -16.40
CA SER A 371 -17.91 12.02 -16.81
C SER A 371 -17.20 10.69 -17.02
N GLU A 372 -17.82 9.61 -16.55
CA GLU A 372 -17.33 8.25 -16.69
C GLU A 372 -18.31 7.46 -17.56
N TYR A 373 -17.78 6.79 -18.59
CA TYR A 373 -18.56 5.99 -19.52
C TYR A 373 -17.99 4.58 -19.57
N VAL A 374 -18.87 3.58 -19.56
CA VAL A 374 -18.50 2.17 -19.75
C VAL A 374 -18.88 1.77 -21.17
N GLU A 375 -17.88 1.55 -22.00
CA GLU A 375 -18.04 1.06 -23.38
C GLU A 375 -17.84 -0.46 -23.40
N THR A 376 -18.91 -1.20 -23.71
CA THR A 376 -18.84 -2.66 -23.85
C THR A 376 -18.54 -3.05 -25.29
N VAL A 377 -17.60 -3.98 -25.48
CA VAL A 377 -17.25 -4.52 -26.79
C VAL A 377 -17.59 -6.01 -26.81
N GLU A 378 -18.35 -6.44 -27.81
CA GLU A 378 -18.73 -7.83 -27.96
C GLU A 378 -17.57 -8.69 -28.48
N LEU A 379 -17.54 -9.95 -28.04
CA LEU A 379 -16.58 -10.93 -28.53
C LEU A 379 -17.07 -11.49 -29.88
N PRO A 380 -16.26 -11.45 -30.95
CA PRO A 380 -16.55 -12.13 -32.21
C PRO A 380 -16.82 -13.61 -31.98
N SER A 381 -17.63 -14.24 -32.84
CA SER A 381 -18.04 -15.65 -32.72
C SER A 381 -16.86 -16.59 -32.45
N ASP A 382 -15.77 -16.39 -33.18
CA ASP A 382 -14.60 -17.28 -33.16
C ASP A 382 -13.86 -17.14 -31.82
N LEU A 383 -13.64 -15.90 -31.37
CA LEU A 383 -13.03 -15.61 -30.07
C LEU A 383 -13.93 -16.03 -28.91
N ALA A 384 -15.25 -15.80 -29.01
CA ALA A 384 -16.21 -16.20 -28.00
C ALA A 384 -16.25 -17.72 -27.82
N GLY A 385 -16.20 -18.48 -28.92
CA GLY A 385 -16.14 -19.93 -28.92
C GLY A 385 -14.88 -20.47 -28.23
N GLU A 386 -13.71 -19.98 -28.62
CA GLU A 386 -12.44 -20.41 -28.01
C GLU A 386 -12.31 -19.96 -26.56
N TYR A 387 -12.77 -18.75 -26.24
CA TYR A 387 -12.84 -18.27 -24.86
C TYR A 387 -13.74 -19.17 -23.99
N GLY A 388 -14.90 -19.57 -24.51
CA GLY A 388 -15.83 -20.48 -23.82
C GLY A 388 -15.18 -21.82 -23.49
N LYS A 389 -14.56 -22.47 -24.48
CA LYS A 389 -13.83 -23.73 -24.30
C LYS A 389 -12.72 -23.59 -23.26
N PHE A 390 -11.92 -22.54 -23.35
CA PHE A 390 -10.82 -22.27 -22.43
C PHE A 390 -11.31 -22.04 -20.99
N LYS A 391 -12.38 -21.24 -20.84
CA LYS A 391 -13.04 -20.97 -19.56
C LYS A 391 -13.56 -22.25 -18.93
N ASP A 392 -14.28 -23.08 -19.68
CA ASP A 392 -14.88 -24.32 -19.16
C ASP A 392 -13.80 -25.32 -18.72
N ALA A 393 -12.72 -25.45 -19.50
CA ALA A 393 -11.57 -26.27 -19.14
C ALA A 393 -10.92 -25.80 -17.83
N LEU A 394 -10.63 -24.50 -17.71
CA LEU A 394 -10.03 -23.90 -16.51
C LEU A 394 -10.94 -24.01 -15.29
N GLU A 395 -12.24 -23.72 -15.42
CA GLU A 395 -13.19 -23.84 -14.34
C GLU A 395 -13.28 -25.30 -13.85
N GLY A 396 -13.25 -26.27 -14.77
CA GLY A 396 -13.24 -27.69 -14.44
C GLY A 396 -12.02 -28.10 -13.61
N GLU A 397 -10.83 -27.62 -13.98
CA GLU A 397 -9.59 -27.87 -13.22
C GLU A 397 -9.59 -27.16 -11.87
N VAL A 398 -10.03 -25.91 -11.80
CA VAL A 398 -10.15 -25.16 -10.54
C VAL A 398 -11.14 -25.84 -9.60
N LYS A 399 -12.28 -26.33 -10.09
CA LYS A 399 -13.25 -27.10 -9.27
C LYS A 399 -12.60 -28.36 -8.69
N ARG A 400 -11.84 -29.11 -9.49
CA ARG A 400 -11.08 -30.31 -9.04
C ARG A 400 -9.96 -29.97 -8.04
N ALA A 401 -9.25 -28.86 -8.23
CA ALA A 401 -8.25 -28.38 -7.28
C ALA A 401 -8.89 -27.98 -5.94
N LEU A 402 -9.97 -27.21 -5.97
CA LEU A 402 -10.70 -26.77 -4.79
C LEU A 402 -11.29 -27.94 -3.99
N ALA A 403 -11.78 -28.98 -4.67
CA ALA A 403 -12.26 -30.21 -4.03
C ALA A 403 -11.16 -30.91 -3.21
N ARG A 404 -9.90 -30.81 -3.65
CA ARG A 404 -8.70 -31.30 -2.95
C ARG A 404 -8.14 -30.30 -1.93
N GLY A 405 -8.79 -29.15 -1.75
CA GLY A 405 -8.34 -28.07 -0.87
C GLY A 405 -7.26 -27.17 -1.47
N ASP A 406 -6.89 -27.36 -2.73
CA ASP A 406 -5.91 -26.54 -3.42
C ASP A 406 -6.56 -25.27 -4.01
N ARG A 407 -5.94 -24.12 -3.75
CA ARG A 407 -6.38 -22.79 -4.18
C ARG A 407 -5.38 -22.11 -5.12
N SER A 408 -4.29 -22.81 -5.48
CA SER A 408 -3.18 -22.33 -6.30
C SER A 408 -3.62 -21.79 -7.66
N LEU A 409 -4.61 -22.44 -8.29
CA LEU A 409 -5.07 -22.13 -9.65
C LEU A 409 -6.00 -20.91 -9.75
N LEU A 410 -6.56 -20.40 -8.64
CA LEU A 410 -7.56 -19.31 -8.68
C LEU A 410 -6.99 -18.03 -9.30
N GLY A 411 -5.75 -17.68 -8.96
CA GLY A 411 -5.10 -16.48 -9.48
C GLY A 411 -4.75 -16.64 -10.97
N ALA A 412 -4.22 -17.80 -11.34
CA ALA A 412 -3.87 -18.12 -12.72
C ALA A 412 -5.10 -18.08 -13.64
N MET A 413 -6.21 -18.69 -13.22
CA MET A 413 -7.48 -18.67 -13.94
C MET A 413 -7.99 -17.25 -14.17
N LEU A 414 -8.10 -16.44 -13.12
CA LEU A 414 -8.61 -15.06 -13.25
C LEU A 414 -7.76 -14.24 -14.23
N GLN A 415 -6.44 -14.32 -14.09
CA GLN A 415 -5.53 -13.52 -14.91
C GLN A 415 -5.50 -13.98 -16.37
N ALA A 416 -5.62 -15.28 -16.64
CA ALA A 416 -5.69 -15.83 -17.99
C ALA A 416 -7.00 -15.46 -18.69
N LEU A 417 -8.13 -15.56 -18.00
CA LEU A 417 -9.43 -15.21 -18.56
C LEU A 417 -9.60 -13.71 -18.78
N LEU A 418 -8.99 -12.85 -17.96
CA LEU A 418 -8.96 -11.41 -18.23
C LEU A 418 -8.07 -11.05 -19.41
N ALA A 419 -6.93 -11.74 -19.56
CA ALA A 419 -5.93 -11.40 -20.56
C ALA A 419 -6.23 -11.95 -21.97
N TYR A 420 -6.80 -13.15 -22.07
CA TYR A 420 -6.98 -13.82 -23.37
C TYR A 420 -7.81 -13.00 -24.37
N PRO A 421 -8.95 -12.36 -24.00
CA PRO A 421 -9.68 -11.48 -24.92
C PRO A 421 -8.86 -10.31 -25.48
N ASP A 422 -7.92 -9.78 -24.69
CA ASP A 422 -7.09 -8.65 -25.07
C ASP A 422 -5.80 -9.08 -25.80
N GLY A 423 -5.41 -10.35 -25.69
CA GLY A 423 -4.16 -10.89 -26.23
C GLY A 423 -4.31 -12.11 -27.13
N ALA A 424 -5.51 -12.37 -27.66
CA ALA A 424 -5.87 -13.64 -28.31
C ALA A 424 -4.95 -14.06 -29.46
N ARG A 425 -4.28 -13.11 -30.13
CA ARG A 425 -3.25 -13.38 -31.16
C ARG A 425 -2.10 -14.25 -30.70
N ARG A 426 -1.79 -14.25 -29.40
CA ARG A 426 -0.67 -14.98 -28.81
C ARG A 426 -1.11 -16.27 -28.11
N GLY A 427 -2.41 -16.57 -28.13
CA GLY A 427 -2.99 -17.63 -27.32
C GLY A 427 -2.79 -17.35 -25.82
N GLU A 428 -3.11 -18.34 -25.00
CA GLU A 428 -2.86 -18.29 -23.56
C GLU A 428 -2.58 -19.70 -23.05
N LYS A 429 -1.62 -19.85 -22.14
CA LYS A 429 -1.28 -21.14 -21.52
C LYS A 429 -1.22 -20.99 -20.02
N VAL A 430 -1.95 -21.86 -19.33
CA VAL A 430 -1.98 -21.88 -17.87
C VAL A 430 -1.26 -23.11 -17.39
N LEU A 431 -0.15 -22.90 -16.68
CA LEU A 431 0.63 -23.96 -16.03
C LEU A 431 0.31 -24.01 -14.53
N HIS A 432 0.44 -25.20 -13.95
CA HIS A 432 0.30 -25.39 -12.51
C HIS A 432 1.47 -24.71 -11.77
N PRO A 433 1.24 -23.83 -10.79
CA PRO A 433 2.29 -22.99 -10.19
C PRO A 433 3.46 -23.73 -9.52
N THR A 434 3.28 -25.01 -9.18
CA THR A 434 4.30 -25.80 -8.47
C THR A 434 4.79 -27.03 -9.22
N THR A 435 4.04 -27.51 -10.21
CA THR A 435 4.39 -28.73 -10.95
C THR A 435 4.73 -28.42 -12.41
N ASP A 436 4.46 -27.19 -12.87
CA ASP A 436 4.60 -26.74 -14.26
C ASP A 436 3.77 -27.57 -15.27
N ASP A 437 2.82 -28.38 -14.78
CA ASP A 437 1.90 -29.13 -15.63
C ASP A 437 0.96 -28.19 -16.39
N LEU A 438 0.73 -28.47 -17.67
CA LEU A 438 -0.25 -27.73 -18.47
C LEU A 438 -1.67 -28.03 -17.95
N ILE A 439 -2.36 -26.98 -17.51
CA ILE A 439 -3.73 -27.05 -16.97
C ILE A 439 -4.77 -26.79 -18.06
N ALA A 440 -4.56 -25.74 -18.83
CA ALA A 440 -5.43 -25.37 -19.95
C ALA A 440 -4.66 -24.48 -20.92
N GLU A 441 -5.07 -24.51 -22.18
CA GLU A 441 -4.56 -23.62 -23.21
C GLU A 441 -5.71 -23.09 -24.07
N ALA A 442 -5.51 -21.87 -24.58
CA ALA A 442 -6.34 -21.23 -25.58
C ALA A 442 -5.49 -21.00 -26.83
N PRO A 443 -6.00 -21.31 -28.02
CA PRO A 443 -5.24 -21.18 -29.26
C PRO A 443 -4.96 -19.72 -29.61
N GLU A 444 -3.96 -19.52 -30.48
CA GLU A 444 -3.77 -18.25 -31.16
C GLU A 444 -4.92 -18.00 -32.13
N ILE A 445 -5.52 -16.81 -32.09
CA ILE A 445 -6.54 -16.38 -33.04
C ILE A 445 -5.90 -15.41 -34.04
N PRO A 446 -5.77 -15.80 -35.33
CA PRO A 446 -5.25 -14.93 -36.37
C PRO A 446 -6.19 -13.74 -36.57
N CYS A 447 -5.77 -12.56 -36.15
CA CYS A 447 -6.50 -11.33 -36.37
C CYS A 447 -5.54 -10.14 -36.38
N ASP A 448 -5.71 -9.24 -37.35
CA ASP A 448 -4.86 -8.05 -37.47
C ASP A 448 -5.17 -7.04 -36.37
N VAL A 449 -6.45 -6.82 -36.08
CA VAL A 449 -6.96 -5.90 -35.05
C VAL A 449 -8.05 -6.59 -34.24
N LEU A 450 -7.89 -6.58 -32.91
CA LEU A 450 -8.92 -7.09 -32.00
C LEU A 450 -10.07 -6.07 -31.85
N PRO A 451 -11.29 -6.51 -31.53
CA PRO A 451 -12.46 -5.63 -31.39
C PRO A 451 -12.23 -4.45 -30.43
N LYS A 452 -11.59 -4.70 -29.28
CA LYS A 452 -11.27 -3.64 -28.30
C LYS A 452 -10.20 -2.68 -28.81
N GLU A 453 -9.26 -3.16 -29.61
CA GLU A 453 -8.24 -2.31 -30.25
C GLU A 453 -8.89 -1.42 -31.31
N GLN A 454 -9.76 -1.98 -32.15
CA GLN A 454 -10.53 -1.24 -33.14
C GLN A 454 -11.37 -0.14 -32.48
N ARG A 455 -12.12 -0.50 -31.42
CA ARG A 455 -12.93 0.47 -30.67
C ARG A 455 -12.08 1.55 -30.01
N LEU A 456 -10.91 1.19 -29.49
CA LEU A 456 -9.96 2.15 -28.91
C LEU A 456 -9.46 3.13 -29.98
N ILE A 457 -9.11 2.65 -31.19
CA ILE A 457 -8.67 3.51 -32.30
C ILE A 457 -9.77 4.52 -32.65
N GLU A 458 -11.02 4.09 -32.79
CA GLU A 458 -12.16 4.97 -33.06
C GLU A 458 -12.33 6.06 -31.99
N ILE A 459 -12.24 5.68 -30.71
CA ILE A 459 -12.31 6.62 -29.60
C ILE A 459 -11.17 7.63 -29.72
N VAL A 460 -9.92 7.17 -29.89
CA VAL A 460 -8.76 8.07 -29.95
C VAL A 460 -8.82 9.00 -31.16
N GLN A 461 -9.29 8.52 -32.32
CA GLN A 461 -9.49 9.33 -33.52
C GLN A 461 -10.52 10.44 -33.27
N ARG A 462 -11.70 10.09 -32.72
CA ARG A 462 -12.74 11.07 -32.37
C ARG A 462 -12.24 12.13 -31.39
N GLU A 463 -11.50 11.71 -30.36
CA GLU A 463 -10.93 12.63 -29.37
C GLU A 463 -9.86 13.55 -30.01
N LYS A 464 -9.04 13.02 -30.92
CA LYS A 464 -8.03 13.79 -31.66
C LYS A 464 -8.66 14.80 -32.62
N GLU A 465 -9.73 14.43 -33.33
CA GLU A 465 -10.50 15.35 -34.19
C GLU A 465 -11.10 16.51 -33.38
N ALA A 466 -11.50 16.25 -32.14
CA ALA A 466 -11.92 17.27 -31.19
C ALA A 466 -10.75 18.07 -30.56
N GLY A 467 -9.50 17.85 -31.00
CA GLY A 467 -8.31 18.52 -30.49
C GLY A 467 -7.87 18.09 -29.08
N ARG A 468 -8.38 16.95 -28.58
CA ARG A 468 -8.09 16.45 -27.22
C ARG A 468 -6.95 15.44 -27.24
N LYS A 469 -6.24 15.35 -26.11
CA LYS A 469 -5.19 14.34 -25.87
C LYS A 469 -5.78 13.16 -25.11
N VAL A 470 -5.39 11.95 -25.46
CA VAL A 470 -5.88 10.72 -24.83
C VAL A 470 -4.76 10.03 -24.07
N LEU A 471 -5.05 9.61 -22.83
CA LEU A 471 -4.20 8.75 -22.03
C LEU A 471 -4.83 7.36 -21.96
N VAL A 472 -4.13 6.34 -22.44
CA VAL A 472 -4.56 4.94 -22.38
C VAL A 472 -3.79 4.25 -21.26
N CYS A 473 -4.52 3.69 -20.28
CA CYS A 473 -3.95 2.94 -19.17
C CYS A 473 -4.15 1.44 -19.39
N LEU A 474 -3.10 0.65 -19.21
CA LEU A 474 -3.10 -0.80 -19.41
C LEU A 474 -2.64 -1.50 -18.13
N GLU A 475 -3.28 -2.62 -17.77
CA GLU A 475 -2.89 -3.43 -16.61
C GLU A 475 -1.89 -4.54 -16.95
N HIS A 476 -2.03 -5.18 -18.12
CA HIS A 476 -1.20 -6.31 -18.51
C HIS A 476 0.19 -5.87 -19.00
N THR A 477 1.22 -6.36 -18.32
CA THR A 477 2.64 -6.10 -18.62
C THR A 477 3.45 -7.40 -18.54
N GLY A 478 4.70 -7.41 -19.00
CA GLY A 478 5.56 -8.60 -18.97
C GLY A 478 5.21 -9.59 -20.08
N THR A 479 4.88 -10.83 -19.74
CA THR A 479 4.55 -11.89 -20.71
C THR A 479 3.25 -11.62 -21.49
N ARG A 480 2.41 -10.72 -20.99
CA ARG A 480 1.15 -10.28 -21.60
C ARG A 480 1.21 -8.82 -22.05
N ASP A 481 2.38 -8.32 -22.41
CA ASP A 481 2.56 -6.92 -22.79
C ASP A 481 1.76 -6.57 -24.06
N LEU A 482 0.79 -5.66 -23.92
CA LEU A 482 -0.04 -5.17 -25.01
C LEU A 482 0.49 -3.86 -25.62
N ILE A 483 1.50 -3.24 -24.99
CA ILE A 483 2.00 -1.93 -25.41
C ILE A 483 2.55 -1.94 -26.84
N PRO A 484 3.41 -2.89 -27.27
CA PRO A 484 3.97 -2.87 -28.63
C PRO A 484 2.86 -2.93 -29.69
N ASP A 485 2.00 -3.92 -29.54
CA ASP A 485 0.80 -4.19 -30.34
C ASP A 485 -0.12 -2.95 -30.49
N LEU A 486 -0.36 -2.23 -29.40
CA LEU A 486 -1.22 -1.05 -29.40
C LEU A 486 -0.53 0.17 -30.01
N VAL A 487 0.75 0.38 -29.75
CA VAL A 487 1.53 1.47 -30.34
C VAL A 487 1.55 1.32 -31.86
N GLU A 488 1.87 0.12 -32.36
CA GLU A 488 1.89 -0.17 -33.79
C GLU A 488 0.55 0.14 -34.46
N ARG A 489 -0.56 -0.31 -33.86
CA ARG A 489 -1.91 -0.09 -34.42
C ARG A 489 -2.33 1.38 -34.40
N LEU A 490 -2.04 2.09 -33.31
CA LEU A 490 -2.35 3.51 -33.22
C LEU A 490 -1.51 4.30 -34.25
N GLU A 491 -0.24 3.96 -34.43
CA GLU A 491 0.63 4.59 -35.43
C GLU A 491 0.20 4.28 -36.86
N ALA A 492 -0.19 3.03 -37.15
CA ALA A 492 -0.77 2.63 -38.43
C ALA A 492 -2.07 3.41 -38.75
N ALA A 493 -2.84 3.77 -37.72
CA ALA A 493 -4.02 4.63 -37.83
C ALA A 493 -3.69 6.14 -37.91
N GLY A 494 -2.42 6.51 -38.05
CA GLY A 494 -1.97 7.90 -38.17
C GLY A 494 -1.96 8.68 -36.85
N LEU A 495 -1.91 8.00 -35.70
CA LEU A 495 -1.91 8.59 -34.37
C LEU A 495 -0.49 8.61 -33.81
N LYS A 496 0.02 9.80 -33.50
CA LYS A 496 1.32 9.96 -32.83
C LYS A 496 1.21 9.47 -31.38
N THR A 497 1.94 8.40 -31.06
CA THR A 497 1.80 7.69 -29.79
C THR A 497 3.11 7.73 -29.00
N ALA A 498 3.03 7.76 -27.68
CA ALA A 498 4.18 7.63 -26.80
C ALA A 498 3.85 6.63 -25.68
N ALA A 499 4.73 5.65 -25.46
CA ALA A 499 4.55 4.64 -24.43
C ALA A 499 5.38 4.97 -23.19
N LEU A 500 4.74 4.95 -22.02
CA LEU A 500 5.40 5.04 -20.72
C LEU A 500 5.39 3.67 -20.05
N ARG A 501 6.58 3.13 -19.71
CA ARG A 501 6.72 1.87 -19.00
C ARG A 501 7.11 2.12 -17.54
N ALA A 502 6.50 1.37 -16.61
CA ALA A 502 7.01 1.31 -15.25
C ALA A 502 8.37 0.61 -15.28
N THR A 503 9.41 1.30 -14.82
CA THR A 503 10.79 0.78 -14.73
C THR A 503 11.06 0.12 -13.38
#